data_AF-A0A5C8VHE9-F1
#
_entry.id   AF-A0A5C8VHE9-F1
#
_cell.length_a   1.000
_cell.length_b   1.000
_cell.length_c   1.000
_cell.angle_alpha   90.00
_cell.angle_beta   90.00
_cell.angle_gamma   90.00
#
_symmetry.space_group_name_H-M   'P 1'
#
loop_
_entity.id
_entity.type
_entity.pdbx_description
1 polymer ?
#
loop_
_entity_poly.entity_id
_entity_poly.type
_entity_poly.pdbx_seq_one_letter_code
_entity_poly.pdbx_strand_id
1 'polypeptide(L)'
;MTEIKACERCGRSFTRAGMPYQLSATSWQRKRFCSIRCANDHTAAARTRPPAEHFHESHRIDLATGCWLWTGYVMPNGYGQFHENGRRILAHRYSFRLHKGAIPRGRNVCHRCDVRHCVNPLHLWPGTQRQNLHDAIEKGRFSVGSGHTGAKLREADVALGRELNMSVTTFAQAYGVNGSTAHSALTGKTWRHVSPPGRVTGVVCEAA
;
A
#
# COMPACT_ATOMS: atom_id res chain seq x y z
N MET A 1 -53.66 32.80 0.82
CA MET A 1 -52.67 33.00 -0.25
C MET A 1 -51.87 31.72 -0.40
N THR A 2 -51.71 31.20 -1.62
CA THR A 2 -50.96 29.96 -1.86
C THR A 2 -49.48 30.23 -1.61
N GLU A 3 -48.90 29.59 -0.60
CA GLU A 3 -47.46 29.72 -0.32
C GLU A 3 -46.67 29.09 -1.48
N ILE A 4 -45.90 29.92 -2.20
CA ILE A 4 -45.05 29.53 -3.32
C ILE A 4 -43.60 29.47 -2.83
N LYS A 5 -42.90 28.38 -3.14
CA LYS A 5 -41.47 28.20 -2.86
C LYS A 5 -40.68 28.02 -4.15
N ALA A 6 -39.43 28.46 -4.16
CA ALA A 6 -38.50 28.21 -5.27
C ALA A 6 -37.67 26.95 -4.99
N CYS A 7 -37.53 26.08 -5.99
CA CYS A 7 -36.69 24.89 -5.87
C CYS A 7 -35.21 25.28 -5.90
N GLU A 8 -34.46 24.91 -4.86
CA GLU A 8 -33.02 25.23 -4.77
C GLU A 8 -32.15 24.52 -5.82
N ARG A 9 -32.69 23.53 -6.53
CA ARG A 9 -31.97 22.83 -7.62
C ARG A 9 -32.24 23.39 -9.00
N CYS A 10 -33.51 23.58 -9.36
CA CYS A 10 -33.90 23.93 -10.74
C CYS A 10 -34.53 25.32 -10.86
N GLY A 11 -34.63 26.08 -9.76
CA GLY A 11 -35.22 27.43 -9.74
C GLY A 11 -36.74 27.49 -9.93
N ARG A 12 -37.38 26.38 -10.33
CA ARG A 12 -38.83 26.35 -10.57
C ARG A 12 -39.62 26.62 -9.28
N SER A 13 -40.60 27.51 -9.40
CA SER A 13 -41.62 27.75 -8.36
C SER A 13 -42.56 26.56 -8.20
N PHE A 14 -42.87 26.18 -6.97
CA PHE A 14 -43.77 25.08 -6.63
C PHE A 14 -44.60 25.42 -5.39
N THR A 15 -45.77 24.79 -5.26
CA THR A 15 -46.73 25.04 -4.16
C THR A 15 -47.03 23.75 -3.42
N ARG A 16 -47.56 23.86 -2.20
CA ARG A 16 -47.95 22.68 -1.40
C ARG A 16 -49.01 21.83 -2.12
N ALA A 17 -49.97 22.49 -2.78
CA ALA A 17 -51.05 21.84 -3.52
C ALA A 17 -50.56 21.19 -4.83
N GLY A 18 -49.46 21.67 -5.42
CA GLY A 18 -48.88 21.13 -6.65
C GLY A 18 -47.98 19.91 -6.44
N MET A 19 -47.84 19.40 -5.22
CA MET A 19 -47.06 18.19 -4.95
C MET A 19 -47.89 16.93 -5.27
N PRO A 20 -47.26 15.84 -5.76
CA PRO A 20 -47.96 14.60 -6.07
C PRO A 20 -48.40 13.81 -4.82
N TYR A 21 -48.18 14.36 -3.62
CA TYR A 21 -48.56 13.78 -2.33
C TYR A 21 -48.89 14.89 -1.33
N GLN A 22 -49.74 14.56 -0.36
CA GLN A 22 -50.13 15.48 0.70
C GLN A 22 -48.98 15.70 1.69
N LEU A 23 -48.78 16.96 2.06
CA LEU A 23 -47.73 17.38 2.99
C LEU A 23 -48.34 18.08 4.19
N SER A 24 -47.88 17.70 5.39
CA SER A 24 -48.14 18.46 6.61
C SER A 24 -47.52 19.86 6.52
N ALA A 25 -48.03 20.80 7.33
CA ALA A 25 -47.49 22.16 7.40
C ALA A 25 -45.98 22.17 7.73
N THR A 26 -45.55 21.35 8.69
CA THR A 26 -44.14 21.22 9.10
C THR A 26 -43.26 20.66 7.99
N SER A 27 -43.73 19.63 7.27
CA SER A 27 -42.98 19.05 6.15
C SER A 27 -42.90 20.01 4.97
N TRP A 28 -43.94 20.82 4.75
CA TRP A 28 -43.92 21.89 3.75
C TRP A 28 -42.94 23.00 4.13
N GLN A 29 -42.91 23.44 5.39
CA GLN A 29 -41.96 24.45 5.88
C GLN A 29 -40.50 24.08 5.60
N ARG A 30 -40.12 22.81 5.81
CA ARG A 30 -38.75 22.31 5.57
C ARG A 30 -38.44 21.95 4.11
N LYS A 31 -39.42 22.04 3.20
CA LYS A 31 -39.26 21.57 1.83
C LYS A 31 -38.45 22.56 0.98
N ARG A 32 -37.39 22.05 0.36
CA ARG A 32 -36.42 22.80 -0.46
C ARG A 32 -36.48 22.51 -1.96
N PHE A 33 -37.14 21.41 -2.34
CA PHE A 33 -37.12 20.88 -3.71
C PHE A 33 -38.52 20.57 -4.23
N CYS A 34 -38.75 20.84 -5.51
CA CYS A 34 -40.03 20.59 -6.18
C CYS A 34 -40.29 19.10 -6.46
N SER A 35 -39.26 18.24 -6.45
CA SER A 35 -39.39 16.81 -6.70
C SER A 35 -38.27 16.02 -6.02
N ILE A 36 -38.48 14.70 -5.85
CA ILE A 36 -37.44 13.79 -5.37
C ILE A 36 -36.22 13.78 -6.29
N ARG A 37 -36.42 13.92 -7.61
CA ARG A 37 -35.35 14.05 -8.59
C ARG A 37 -34.48 15.28 -8.30
N CYS A 38 -35.08 16.45 -8.10
CA CYS A 38 -34.34 17.66 -7.77
C CYS A 38 -33.58 17.55 -6.44
N ALA A 39 -34.16 16.87 -5.43
CA ALA A 39 -33.47 16.60 -4.18
C ALA A 39 -32.25 15.67 -4.40
N ASN A 40 -32.44 14.57 -5.15
CA ASN A 40 -31.37 13.63 -5.47
C ASN A 40 -30.25 14.29 -6.27
N ASP A 41 -30.59 15.03 -7.33
CA ASP A 41 -29.62 15.74 -8.18
C ASP A 41 -28.82 16.78 -7.39
N HIS A 42 -29.47 17.50 -6.47
CA HIS A 42 -28.80 18.44 -5.59
C HIS A 42 -27.83 17.73 -4.64
N THR A 43 -28.25 16.64 -4.01
CA THR A 43 -27.36 15.86 -3.13
C THR A 43 -26.22 15.19 -3.91
N ALA A 44 -26.45 14.74 -5.14
CA ALA A 44 -25.43 14.16 -6.00
C ALA A 44 -24.37 15.20 -6.39
N ALA A 45 -24.81 16.40 -6.81
CA ALA A 45 -23.91 17.51 -7.15
C ALA A 45 -23.08 17.98 -5.95
N ALA A 46 -23.66 18.04 -4.75
CA ALA A 46 -22.93 18.38 -3.51
C ALA A 46 -21.97 17.28 -3.04
N ARG A 47 -22.17 16.02 -3.48
CA ARG A 47 -21.33 14.87 -3.13
C ARG A 47 -20.16 14.63 -4.09
N THR A 48 -20.19 15.22 -5.28
CA THR A 48 -19.11 15.11 -6.26
C THR A 48 -18.05 16.18 -6.01
N ARG A 49 -17.19 15.97 -4.99
CA ARG A 49 -15.88 16.63 -5.02
C ARG A 49 -15.10 16.08 -6.22
N PRO A 50 -14.47 16.93 -7.04
CA PRO A 50 -13.55 16.46 -8.06
C PRO A 50 -12.51 15.52 -7.43
N PRO A 51 -12.25 14.32 -7.99
CA PRO A 51 -11.31 13.38 -7.39
C PRO A 51 -9.92 13.98 -7.15
N ALA A 52 -9.45 14.87 -8.03
CA ALA A 52 -8.14 15.52 -7.87
C ALA A 52 -8.08 16.42 -6.62
N GLU A 53 -9.14 17.19 -6.38
CA GLU A 53 -9.25 18.06 -5.20
C GLU A 53 -9.28 17.22 -3.92
N HIS A 54 -10.15 16.21 -3.89
CA HIS A 54 -10.21 15.29 -2.75
C HIS A 54 -8.86 14.60 -2.48
N PHE A 55 -8.12 14.25 -3.53
CA PHE A 55 -6.80 13.64 -3.39
C PHE A 55 -5.77 14.59 -2.73
N HIS A 56 -5.74 15.87 -3.11
CA HIS A 56 -4.82 16.85 -2.54
C HIS A 56 -5.11 17.16 -1.06
N GLU A 57 -6.38 17.06 -0.64
CA GLU A 57 -6.77 17.17 0.77
C GLU A 57 -6.41 15.92 1.60
N SER A 58 -6.11 14.80 0.94
CA SER A 58 -5.99 13.47 1.55
C SER A 58 -4.54 13.04 1.82
N HIS A 59 -3.62 13.99 1.93
CA HIS A 59 -2.26 13.72 2.36
C HIS A 59 -1.67 14.85 3.20
N ARG A 60 -0.72 14.52 4.07
CA ARG A 60 0.11 15.49 4.80
C ARG A 60 1.57 15.38 4.36
N ILE A 61 2.31 16.49 4.40
CA ILE A 61 3.73 16.50 4.03
C ILE A 61 4.56 16.23 5.28
N ASP A 62 5.40 15.19 5.22
CA ASP A 62 6.47 14.99 6.18
C ASP A 62 7.69 15.79 5.72
N LEU A 63 8.06 16.81 6.49
CA LEU A 63 9.15 17.73 6.16
C LEU A 63 10.54 17.08 6.27
N ALA A 64 10.70 16.04 7.09
CA ALA A 64 11.99 15.38 7.26
C ALA A 64 12.33 14.50 6.05
N THR A 65 11.33 13.81 5.49
CA THR A 65 11.53 12.86 4.38
C THR A 65 11.07 13.40 3.03
N GLY A 66 10.32 14.50 3.00
CA GLY A 66 9.62 14.99 1.81
C GLY A 66 8.46 14.09 1.36
N CYS A 67 8.08 13.07 2.15
CA CYS A 67 6.98 12.18 1.78
C CYS A 67 5.62 12.89 1.90
N TRP A 68 4.73 12.61 0.95
CA TRP A 68 3.31 12.97 1.08
C TRP A 68 2.60 11.76 1.66
N LEU A 69 2.38 11.75 2.96
CA LEU A 69 1.80 10.63 3.67
C LEU A 69 0.28 10.64 3.51
N TRP A 70 -0.26 9.57 2.92
CA TRP A 70 -1.70 9.39 2.73
C TRP A 70 -2.44 9.38 4.08
N THR A 71 -3.52 10.13 4.20
CA THR A 71 -4.35 10.22 5.41
C THR A 71 -5.68 9.48 5.30
N GLY A 72 -6.04 9.01 4.10
CA GLY A 72 -7.21 8.16 3.88
C GLY A 72 -6.98 6.70 4.31
N TYR A 73 -7.87 5.81 3.87
CA TYR A 73 -7.78 4.39 4.23
C TYR A 73 -6.45 3.76 3.76
N VAL A 74 -5.76 3.09 4.68
CA VAL A 74 -4.53 2.32 4.43
C VAL A 74 -4.84 0.85 4.66
N MET A 75 -4.54 0.03 3.65
CA MET A 75 -4.75 -1.42 3.71
C MET A 75 -3.76 -2.09 4.68
N PRO A 76 -4.03 -3.32 5.17
CA PRO A 76 -3.11 -4.05 6.06
C PRO A 76 -1.70 -4.26 5.48
N ASN A 77 -1.56 -4.28 4.15
CA ASN A 77 -0.27 -4.34 3.47
C ASN A 77 0.44 -2.97 3.36
N GLY A 78 -0.09 -1.91 3.97
CA GLY A 78 0.52 -0.58 4.07
C GLY A 78 0.27 0.36 2.90
N TYR A 79 -0.48 -0.04 1.87
CA TYR A 79 -0.79 0.84 0.74
C TYR A 79 -2.07 1.66 0.96
N GLY A 80 -2.02 2.95 0.63
CA GLY A 80 -3.20 3.82 0.63
C GLY A 80 -4.18 3.49 -0.50
N GLN A 81 -5.47 3.59 -0.20
CA GLN A 81 -6.57 3.42 -1.16
C GLN A 81 -7.28 4.75 -1.39
N PHE A 82 -7.69 4.98 -2.64
CA PHE A 82 -8.42 6.15 -3.09
C PHE A 82 -9.63 5.73 -3.95
N HIS A 83 -10.69 6.54 -3.94
CA HIS A 83 -11.89 6.29 -4.75
C HIS A 83 -11.98 7.31 -5.89
N GLU A 84 -11.97 6.81 -7.12
CA GLU A 84 -12.13 7.61 -8.34
C GLU A 84 -13.35 7.07 -9.10
N ASN A 85 -14.37 7.91 -9.34
CA ASN A 85 -15.56 7.57 -10.12
C ASN A 85 -16.23 6.24 -9.68
N GLY A 86 -16.35 6.04 -8.37
CA GLY A 86 -16.96 4.84 -7.78
C GLY A 86 -16.06 3.60 -7.74
N ARG A 87 -14.81 3.69 -8.20
CA ARG A 87 -13.84 2.58 -8.19
C ARG A 87 -12.74 2.80 -7.17
N ARG A 88 -12.39 1.74 -6.44
CA ARG A 88 -11.25 1.71 -5.52
C ARG A 88 -9.96 1.50 -6.30
N ILE A 89 -8.98 2.37 -6.09
CA ILE A 89 -7.67 2.33 -6.72
C ILE A 89 -6.58 2.61 -5.67
N LEU A 90 -5.32 2.31 -6.00
CA LEU A 90 -4.19 2.64 -5.11
C LEU A 90 -3.88 4.14 -5.19
N ALA A 91 -3.77 4.79 -4.04
CA ALA A 91 -3.56 6.23 -3.93
C ALA A 91 -2.27 6.68 -4.64
N HIS A 92 -1.17 5.92 -4.51
CA HIS A 92 0.08 6.24 -5.21
C HIS A 92 -0.03 6.09 -6.74
N ARG A 93 -0.84 5.15 -7.25
CA ARG A 93 -1.10 5.01 -8.70
C ARG A 93 -1.95 6.15 -9.23
N TYR A 94 -2.91 6.63 -8.44
CA TYR A 94 -3.65 7.84 -8.75
C TYR A 94 -2.72 9.05 -8.80
N SER A 95 -1.88 9.25 -7.78
CA SER A 95 -0.88 10.32 -7.76
C SER A 95 0.02 10.33 -8.99
N PHE A 96 0.54 9.15 -9.37
CA PHE A 96 1.36 9.03 -10.57
C PHE A 96 0.58 9.46 -11.81
N ARG A 97 -0.68 8.99 -11.99
CA ARG A 97 -1.51 9.39 -13.12
C ARG A 97 -1.81 10.89 -13.16
N LEU A 98 -2.11 11.46 -12.00
CA LEU A 98 -2.46 12.87 -11.87
C LEU A 98 -1.27 13.80 -12.23
N HIS A 99 -0.05 13.44 -11.82
CA HIS A 99 1.12 14.34 -11.95
C HIS A 99 2.07 13.96 -13.09
N LYS A 100 2.14 12.69 -13.48
CA LYS A 100 3.09 12.16 -14.48
C LYS A 100 2.40 11.54 -15.70
N GLY A 101 1.07 11.44 -15.69
CA GLY A 101 0.30 10.85 -16.77
C GLY A 101 0.22 9.31 -16.71
N ALA A 102 -0.14 8.70 -17.83
CA ALA A 102 -0.49 7.28 -17.88
C ALA A 102 0.64 6.37 -17.38
N ILE A 103 0.28 5.36 -16.60
CA ILE A 103 1.22 4.30 -16.19
C ILE A 103 1.48 3.43 -17.42
N PRO A 104 2.74 3.27 -17.88
CA PRO A 104 3.05 2.46 -19.05
C PRO A 104 2.58 1.01 -18.88
N ARG A 105 2.16 0.37 -19.98
CA ARG A 105 1.66 -1.02 -19.97
C ARG A 105 2.73 -1.96 -19.39
N GLY A 106 2.30 -2.87 -18.52
CA GLY A 106 3.17 -3.85 -17.87
C GLY A 106 4.12 -3.26 -16.80
N ARG A 107 3.95 -1.99 -16.43
CA ARG A 107 4.72 -1.36 -15.34
C ARG A 107 3.86 -1.22 -14.09
N ASN A 108 4.53 -1.36 -12.96
CA ASN A 108 4.03 -1.01 -11.64
C ASN A 108 4.57 0.35 -11.22
N VAL A 109 3.88 1.03 -10.31
CA VAL A 109 4.39 2.27 -9.71
C VAL A 109 5.10 1.88 -8.42
N CYS A 110 6.40 2.15 -8.37
CA CYS A 110 7.29 1.79 -7.28
C CYS A 110 7.70 3.04 -6.49
N HIS A 111 7.99 2.85 -5.19
CA HIS A 111 8.46 3.92 -4.29
C HIS A 111 9.98 3.95 -4.23
N ARG A 112 10.56 5.15 -4.17
CA ARG A 112 11.97 5.38 -3.81
C ARG A 112 12.17 5.51 -2.30
N CYS A 113 11.20 6.14 -1.63
CA CYS A 113 11.26 6.53 -0.22
C CYS A 113 10.84 5.43 0.76
N ASP A 114 10.59 4.21 0.29
CA ASP A 114 10.35 3.05 1.13
C ASP A 114 9.09 3.06 2.04
N VAL A 115 8.33 4.15 2.00
CA VAL A 115 7.04 4.32 2.68
C VAL A 115 5.89 3.96 1.74
N ARG A 116 5.20 2.84 1.99
CA ARG A 116 4.15 2.28 1.11
C ARG A 116 2.92 3.19 0.91
N HIS A 117 2.59 4.02 1.89
CA HIS A 117 1.49 4.98 1.83
C HIS A 117 1.94 6.40 1.45
N CYS A 118 3.18 6.56 0.98
CA CYS A 118 3.62 7.81 0.37
C CYS A 118 2.99 7.97 -1.02
N VAL A 119 2.50 9.17 -1.32
CA VAL A 119 1.88 9.54 -2.59
C VAL A 119 2.62 10.68 -3.29
N ASN A 120 3.82 11.06 -2.84
CA ASN A 120 4.58 12.13 -3.48
C ASN A 120 5.00 11.68 -4.90
N PRO A 121 4.58 12.38 -5.97
CA PRO A 121 4.92 11.98 -7.34
C PRO A 121 6.43 11.90 -7.59
N LEU A 122 7.26 12.72 -6.94
CA LEU A 122 8.72 12.68 -7.07
C LEU A 122 9.33 11.38 -6.51
N HIS A 123 8.68 10.77 -5.52
CA HIS A 123 9.11 9.50 -4.93
C HIS A 123 8.59 8.28 -5.70
N LEU A 124 7.78 8.47 -6.75
CA LEU A 124 7.16 7.41 -7.53
C LEU A 124 7.80 7.26 -8.90
N TRP A 125 8.03 6.02 -9.33
CA TRP A 125 8.59 5.73 -10.65
C TRP A 125 7.97 4.47 -11.28
N PRO A 126 7.90 4.38 -12.62
CA PRO A 126 7.36 3.20 -13.29
C PRO A 126 8.43 2.10 -13.41
N GLY A 127 8.25 1.00 -12.68
CA GLY A 127 9.17 -0.14 -12.65
C GLY A 127 8.57 -1.43 -13.21
N THR A 128 9.42 -2.32 -13.72
CA THR A 128 9.02 -3.72 -13.91
C THR A 128 9.05 -4.47 -12.58
N GLN A 129 8.36 -5.61 -12.50
CA GLN A 129 8.44 -6.49 -11.34
C GLN A 129 9.88 -6.93 -11.06
N ARG A 130 10.69 -7.20 -12.10
CA ARG A 130 12.11 -7.53 -11.96
C ARG A 130 12.91 -6.41 -11.29
N GLN A 131 12.69 -5.16 -11.69
CA GLN A 131 13.38 -4.02 -11.09
C GLN A 131 12.93 -3.78 -9.64
N ASN A 132 11.65 -3.96 -9.34
CA ASN A 132 11.13 -3.86 -7.97
C ASN A 132 11.71 -4.95 -7.06
N LEU A 133 11.87 -6.17 -7.56
CA LEU A 133 12.52 -7.26 -6.83
C LEU A 133 13.99 -6.95 -6.57
N HIS A 134 14.72 -6.44 -7.57
CA HIS A 134 16.12 -6.05 -7.41
C HIS A 134 16.28 -4.96 -6.34
N ASP A 135 15.47 -3.89 -6.38
CA ASP A 135 15.47 -2.83 -5.36
C ASP A 135 15.18 -3.39 -3.96
N ALA A 136 14.24 -4.33 -3.84
CA ALA A 136 13.95 -4.97 -2.56
C ALA A 136 15.09 -5.88 -2.06
N ILE A 137 15.83 -6.55 -2.95
CA ILE A 137 17.02 -7.33 -2.61
C ILE A 137 18.15 -6.41 -2.12
N GLU A 138 18.43 -5.34 -2.87
CA GLU A 138 19.47 -4.36 -2.54
C GLU A 138 19.21 -3.70 -1.18
N LYS A 139 17.94 -3.44 -0.86
CA LYS A 139 17.51 -2.90 0.43
C LYS A 139 17.39 -3.94 1.56
N GLY A 140 17.76 -5.19 1.32
CA GLY A 140 17.74 -6.25 2.34
C GLY A 140 16.35 -6.61 2.86
N ARG A 141 15.30 -6.44 2.06
CA ARG A 141 13.89 -6.65 2.47
C ARG A 141 13.39 -8.08 2.33
N PHE A 142 14.23 -8.97 1.82
CA PHE A 142 13.92 -10.39 1.78
C PHE A 142 14.29 -11.03 3.10
N SER A 143 13.34 -11.72 3.70
CA SER A 143 13.60 -12.61 4.83
C SER A 143 14.58 -13.69 4.39
N VAL A 144 15.74 -13.75 5.05
CA VAL A 144 16.78 -14.78 4.83
C VAL A 144 16.90 -15.65 6.07
N GLY A 145 17.46 -16.85 5.90
CA GLY A 145 17.75 -17.74 7.03
C GLY A 145 16.51 -18.09 7.84
N SER A 146 16.61 -18.00 9.16
CA SER A 146 15.52 -18.32 10.09
C SER A 146 14.36 -17.32 10.02
N GLY A 147 14.58 -16.13 9.47
CA GLY A 147 13.53 -15.11 9.30
C GLY A 147 12.49 -15.45 8.24
N HIS A 148 12.71 -16.51 7.45
CA HIS A 148 11.72 -17.01 6.50
C HIS A 148 10.65 -17.84 7.22
N THR A 149 9.36 -17.58 6.96
CA THR A 149 8.21 -18.17 7.70
C THR A 149 8.14 -19.71 7.68
N GLY A 150 8.85 -20.36 6.76
CA GLY A 150 8.96 -21.83 6.66
C GLY A 150 10.36 -22.38 6.95
N ALA A 151 11.27 -21.60 7.53
CA ALA A 151 12.62 -22.06 7.84
C ALA A 151 12.59 -23.10 8.97
N LYS A 152 13.08 -24.31 8.69
CA LYS A 152 13.28 -25.36 9.70
C LYS A 152 14.63 -25.27 10.41
N LEU A 153 15.61 -24.64 9.76
CA LEU A 153 16.96 -24.48 10.27
C LEU A 153 17.11 -23.11 10.92
N ARG A 154 17.98 -23.03 11.91
CA ARG A 154 18.46 -21.80 12.53
C ARG A 154 19.91 -21.53 12.13
N GLU A 155 20.37 -20.32 12.34
CA GLU A 155 21.74 -19.89 12.07
C GLU A 155 22.74 -20.76 12.84
N ALA A 156 22.43 -21.08 14.11
CA ALA A 156 23.24 -21.96 14.95
C ALA A 156 23.34 -23.39 14.39
N ASP A 157 22.24 -23.95 13.88
CA ASP A 157 22.22 -25.31 13.31
C ASP A 157 23.17 -25.38 12.11
N VAL A 158 23.08 -24.39 11.21
CA VAL A 158 23.92 -24.31 10.02
C VAL A 158 25.38 -24.04 10.38
N ALA A 159 25.64 -23.18 11.37
CA ALA A 159 26.99 -22.91 11.86
C ALA A 159 27.63 -24.20 12.41
N LEU A 160 26.92 -24.92 13.29
CA LEU A 160 27.37 -26.18 13.86
C LEU A 160 27.63 -27.24 12.79
N GLY A 161 26.70 -27.38 11.84
CA GLY A 161 26.83 -28.33 10.74
C GLY A 161 28.07 -28.10 9.88
N ARG A 162 28.43 -26.83 9.66
CA ARG A 162 29.65 -26.49 8.93
C ARG A 162 30.89 -26.67 9.78
N GLU A 163 30.89 -26.19 11.02
CA GLU A 163 32.02 -26.31 11.95
C GLU A 163 32.44 -27.76 12.17
N LEU A 164 31.47 -28.64 12.35
CA LEU A 164 31.72 -30.08 12.51
C LEU A 164 31.92 -30.82 11.19
N ASN A 165 31.91 -30.11 10.06
CA ASN A 165 31.99 -30.67 8.71
C ASN A 165 31.03 -31.87 8.51
N MET A 166 29.79 -31.72 8.99
CA MET A 166 28.81 -32.79 9.00
C MET A 166 28.49 -33.26 7.59
N SER A 167 28.28 -34.57 7.42
CA SER A 167 27.76 -35.10 6.16
C SER A 167 26.36 -34.54 5.88
N VAL A 168 26.04 -34.34 4.60
CA VAL A 168 24.72 -33.87 4.15
C VAL A 168 23.61 -34.78 4.69
N THR A 169 23.82 -36.09 4.71
CA THR A 169 22.85 -37.08 5.19
C THR A 169 22.61 -36.94 6.69
N THR A 170 23.68 -36.86 7.49
CA THR A 170 23.59 -36.70 8.95
C THR A 170 22.88 -35.40 9.31
N PHE A 171 23.24 -34.30 8.64
CA PHE A 171 22.62 -33.00 8.86
C PHE A 171 21.13 -33.00 8.47
N ALA A 172 20.79 -33.59 7.32
CA ALA A 172 19.41 -33.70 6.84
C ALA A 172 18.51 -34.46 7.82
N GLN A 173 19.00 -35.58 8.35
CA GLN A 173 18.28 -36.39 9.34
C GLN A 173 18.13 -35.65 10.67
N ALA A 174 19.21 -35.04 11.18
CA ALA A 174 19.21 -34.36 12.47
C ALA A 174 18.18 -33.22 12.56
N TYR A 175 18.03 -32.45 11.46
CA TYR A 175 17.16 -31.26 11.43
C TYR A 175 15.89 -31.43 10.60
N GLY A 176 15.58 -32.63 10.12
CA GLY A 176 14.35 -32.92 9.38
C GLY A 176 14.19 -32.12 8.07
N VAL A 177 15.30 -31.93 7.35
CA VAL A 177 15.35 -31.27 6.03
C VAL A 177 15.73 -32.27 4.94
N ASN A 178 15.44 -31.95 3.68
CA ASN A 178 15.89 -32.80 2.57
C ASN A 178 17.39 -32.61 2.28
N GLY A 179 18.01 -33.58 1.60
CA GLY A 179 19.44 -33.57 1.28
C GLY A 179 19.88 -32.34 0.46
N SER A 180 19.04 -31.85 -0.47
CA SER A 180 19.34 -30.66 -1.28
C SER A 180 19.37 -29.37 -0.45
N THR A 181 18.47 -29.24 0.54
CA THR A 181 18.43 -28.14 1.51
C THR A 181 19.63 -28.19 2.43
N ALA A 182 19.95 -29.36 2.97
CA ALA A 182 21.15 -29.59 3.79
C ALA A 182 22.42 -29.22 3.01
N HIS A 183 22.58 -29.72 1.78
CA HIS A 183 23.72 -29.40 0.92
C HIS A 183 23.82 -27.89 0.65
N SER A 184 22.72 -27.25 0.26
CA SER A 184 22.70 -25.80 -0.02
C SER A 184 23.01 -24.95 1.22
N ALA A 185 22.63 -25.41 2.41
CA ALA A 185 22.94 -24.75 3.66
C ALA A 185 24.42 -24.90 4.04
N LEU A 186 24.95 -26.13 4.02
CA LEU A 186 26.34 -26.41 4.39
C LEU A 186 27.35 -25.78 3.42
N THR A 187 27.07 -25.79 2.12
CA THR A 187 27.92 -25.17 1.08
C THR A 187 27.81 -23.65 0.98
N GLY A 188 26.88 -23.03 1.72
CA GLY A 188 26.70 -21.59 1.68
C GLY A 188 25.95 -21.05 0.45
N LYS A 189 25.25 -21.88 -0.32
CA LYS A 189 24.44 -21.40 -1.44
C LYS A 189 23.25 -20.53 -1.00
N THR A 190 22.53 -20.94 0.05
CA THR A 190 21.35 -20.24 0.61
C THR A 190 21.63 -19.50 1.92
N TRP A 191 22.37 -20.14 2.84
CA TRP A 191 22.75 -19.58 4.15
C TRP A 191 24.05 -18.78 4.08
N ARG A 192 24.17 -17.87 3.11
CA ARG A 192 25.38 -17.09 2.82
C ARG A 192 25.85 -16.19 3.97
N HIS A 193 24.93 -15.78 4.82
CA HIS A 193 25.19 -14.87 5.95
C HIS A 193 25.75 -15.59 7.18
N VAL A 194 25.60 -16.92 7.27
CA VAL A 194 26.32 -17.72 8.26
C VAL A 194 27.73 -17.91 7.72
N SER A 195 28.76 -17.72 8.54
CA SER A 195 30.15 -17.91 8.09
C SER A 195 30.48 -19.40 7.93
N PRO A 196 31.33 -19.79 6.96
CA PRO A 196 31.93 -21.11 6.95
C PRO A 196 33.04 -21.22 8.01
N PRO A 197 33.35 -22.42 8.51
CA PRO A 197 34.49 -22.63 9.40
C PRO A 197 35.77 -22.18 8.71
N GLY A 198 36.62 -21.45 9.45
CA GLY A 198 37.99 -21.17 9.01
C GLY A 198 38.28 -19.78 8.43
N ARG A 199 37.40 -18.78 8.55
CA ARG A 199 37.84 -17.38 8.45
C ARG A 199 37.96 -16.77 9.84
N VAL A 200 38.98 -17.20 10.56
CA VAL A 200 39.51 -16.44 11.71
C VAL A 200 39.94 -15.09 11.12
N THR A 201 39.16 -14.03 11.34
CA THR A 201 39.71 -12.67 11.24
C THR A 201 40.78 -12.60 12.30
N GLY A 202 42.04 -12.49 11.87
CA GLY A 202 43.21 -12.53 12.73
C GLY A 202 43.00 -11.69 13.98
N VAL A 203 42.92 -12.37 15.13
CA VAL A 203 43.20 -11.76 16.41
C VAL A 203 44.65 -11.36 16.33
N VAL A 204 44.91 -10.06 16.30
CA VAL A 204 46.24 -9.50 16.52
C VAL A 204 46.65 -9.93 17.93
N CYS A 205 47.55 -10.90 18.01
CA CYS A 205 48.31 -11.14 19.23
C CYS A 205 49.30 -9.98 19.36
N GLU A 206 48.98 -8.99 20.19
CA GLU A 206 50.01 -8.12 20.77
C GLU A 206 50.74 -8.94 21.84
N ALA A 207 51.99 -9.27 21.54
CA ALA A 207 52.93 -9.82 22.49
C ALA A 207 53.96 -8.73 22.85
N ALA A 208 54.18 -8.61 24.15
CA ALA A 208 55.16 -7.79 24.89
C ALA A 208 54.84 -6.29 25.04
#